data_AF-A0A9N9PKE1-F1
#
_entry.id   AF-A0A9N9PKE1-F1
#
_cell.length_a   1.000
_cell.length_b   1.000
_cell.length_c   1.000
_cell.angle_alpha   90.00
_cell.angle_beta   90.00
_cell.angle_gamma   90.00
#
_symmetry.space_group_name_H-M   'P 1'
#
loop_
_entity.id
_entity.type
_entity.pdbx_description
1 polymer ?
#
loop_
_entity_poly.entity_id
_entity_poly.type
_entity_poly.pdbx_seq_one_letter_code
_entity_poly.pdbx_strand_id
1 'polypeptide(L)' 'TKINQTNTEGNTPMMCKVQVVRWKVEIILNSSLSISIVCKNFLESLGQRIEKLSNRRIIDIYGEKYSSLEILIQ' A
#
# COMPACT_ATOMS: atom_id res chain seq x y z
N THR A 1 4.63 15.46 -32.52
CA THR A 1 3.52 15.42 -31.55
C THR A 1 3.94 16.21 -30.32
N LYS A 2 3.35 17.38 -30.08
CA LYS A 2 3.65 18.20 -28.89
C LYS A 2 3.04 17.50 -27.68
N ILE A 3 3.87 17.05 -26.75
CA ILE A 3 3.43 16.52 -25.46
C ILE A 3 3.05 17.75 -24.65
N ASN A 4 1.74 17.97 -24.46
CA ASN A 4 1.25 19.00 -23.57
C ASN A 4 1.66 18.58 -22.15
N GLN A 5 2.54 19.37 -21.52
CA GLN A 5 2.76 19.33 -20.08
C GLN A 5 1.42 19.65 -19.41
N THR A 6 0.73 18.63 -18.93
CA THR A 6 -0.34 18.79 -17.96
C THR A 6 0.29 19.30 -16.68
N ASN A 7 -0.10 20.51 -16.28
CA ASN A 7 0.18 21.06 -14.96
C ASN A 7 -0.16 20.00 -13.91
N THR A 8 0.85 19.47 -13.24
CA THR A 8 0.65 18.63 -12.05
C THR A 8 0.18 19.56 -10.94
N GLU A 9 -1.14 19.72 -10.80
CA GLU A 9 -1.73 20.03 -9.50
C GLU A 9 -1.07 19.11 -8.48
N GLY A 10 -0.59 19.65 -7.36
CA GLY A 10 0.17 18.88 -6.38
C GLY A 10 -0.60 17.62 -5.99
N ASN A 11 -0.07 16.45 -6.37
CA ASN A 11 -0.68 15.16 -6.07
C ASN A 11 -0.46 14.82 -4.58
N THR A 12 -1.01 15.61 -3.66
CA THR A 12 -0.99 15.26 -2.25
C THR A 12 -1.92 14.07 -2.05
N PRO A 13 -1.41 12.91 -1.60
CA PRO A 13 -2.26 11.75 -1.35
C PRO A 13 -3.32 12.09 -0.30
N MET A 14 -4.52 11.55 -0.47
CA MET A 14 -5.55 11.69 0.55
C MET A 14 -5.16 10.87 1.78
N MET A 15 -4.86 11.56 2.88
CA MET A 15 -4.50 10.95 4.16
C MET A 15 -5.73 10.86 5.06
N CYS A 16 -5.90 9.75 5.78
CA CYS A 16 -6.91 9.65 6.85
C CYS A 16 -6.39 8.91 8.07
N LYS A 17 -6.94 9.22 9.25
CA LYS A 17 -6.62 8.55 10.51
C LYS A 17 -7.60 7.42 10.73
N VAL A 18 -7.09 6.21 10.88
CA VAL A 18 -7.88 5.01 11.16
C VAL A 18 -7.39 4.31 12.42
N GLN A 19 -8.28 3.56 13.06
CA GLN A 19 -7.93 2.71 14.19
C GLN A 19 -7.71 1.28 13.71
N VAL A 20 -6.50 0.75 13.89
CA VAL A 20 -6.14 -0.65 13.63
C VAL A 20 -5.83 -1.30 14.97
N VAL A 21 -6.72 -2.20 15.41
CA VAL A 21 -6.67 -2.82 16.75
C VAL A 21 -6.68 -1.73 17.84
N ARG A 22 -5.55 -1.48 18.51
CA ARG A 22 -5.39 -0.46 19.55
C ARG A 22 -4.60 0.77 19.10
N TRP A 23 -4.23 0.83 17.81
CA TRP A 23 -3.35 1.86 17.27
C TRP A 23 -4.11 2.82 16.39
N LYS A 24 -3.86 4.13 16.55
CA LYS A 24 -4.30 5.15 15.60
C LYS A 24 -3.18 5.37 14.60
N VAL A 25 -3.45 5.11 13.32
CA VAL A 25 -2.48 5.24 12.23
C VAL A 25 -3.00 6.15 11.14
N GLU A 26 -2.08 6.89 10.53
CA GLU A 26 -2.37 7.62 9.29
C GLU A 26 -2.16 6.69 8.10
N ILE A 27 -3.15 6.63 7.22
CA ILE A 27 -3.13 5.82 6.00
C ILE A 27 -3.33 6.69 4.77
N ILE A 28 -2.85 6.20 3.64
CA ILE A 28 -3.17 6.76 2.32
C ILE A 28 -4.43 6.05 1.81
N LEU A 29 -5.48 6.84 1.52
CA LEU A 29 -6.67 6.32 0.87
C LEU A 29 -6.41 6.19 -0.64
N ASN A 30 -6.51 4.97 -1.15
CA ASN A 30 -6.34 4.69 -2.57
C ASN A 30 -7.51 3.83 -3.09
N SER A 31 -8.47 4.47 -3.77
CA SER A 31 -9.66 3.82 -4.31
C SER A 31 -9.38 2.84 -5.46
N SER A 32 -8.20 2.93 -6.08
CA SER A 32 -7.81 2.04 -7.18
C SER A 32 -7.34 0.66 -6.72
N LEU A 33 -7.13 0.47 -5.41
CA LEU A 33 -6.72 -0.81 -4.83
C LEU A 33 -7.91 -1.53 -4.21
N SER A 34 -8.08 -2.80 -4.57
CA SER A 34 -9.05 -3.70 -3.93
C SER A 34 -8.53 -4.35 -2.64
N ILE A 35 -7.27 -4.07 -2.28
CA ILE A 35 -6.59 -4.61 -1.10
C ILE A 35 -5.89 -3.48 -0.33
N SER A 36 -5.78 -3.64 0.99
CA SER A 36 -4.93 -2.78 1.81
C SER A 36 -3.48 -3.29 1.77
N ILE A 37 -2.53 -2.36 1.67
CA ILE A 37 -1.10 -2.67 1.74
C ILE A 37 -0.56 -2.12 3.06
N VAL A 38 0.16 -2.95 3.80
CA VAL A 38 0.75 -2.60 5.08
C VAL A 38 2.23 -2.96 5.04
N CYS A 39 3.08 -2.07 5.55
CA CYS A 39 4.52 -2.34 5.64
C CYS A 39 4.79 -3.48 6.63
N LYS A 40 5.68 -4.41 6.26
CA LYS A 40 6.08 -5.55 7.09
C LYS A 40 6.53 -5.13 8.50
N ASN A 41 7.39 -4.12 8.60
CA ASN A 41 7.89 -3.61 9.88
C ASN A 41 6.76 -3.11 10.81
N PHE A 42 5.67 -2.60 10.24
CA PHE A 42 4.51 -2.18 11.02
C PHE A 42 3.73 -3.39 11.53
N LEU A 43 3.54 -4.43 10.72
CA LEU A 43 2.93 -5.69 11.20
C LEU A 43 3.77 -6.35 12.30
N GLU A 44 5.10 -6.37 12.13
CA GLU A 44 6.03 -6.92 13.12
C GLU A 44 5.98 -6.13 14.44
N SER A 45 5.88 -4.80 14.40
CA SER A 45 5.74 -3.97 15.61
C SER A 45 4.40 -4.19 16.32
N LEU A 46 3.37 -4.64 15.60
CA LEU A 46 2.10 -5.09 16.18
C LEU A 46 2.16 -6.52 16.74
N GLY A 47 3.29 -7.22 16.60
CA GLY A 47 3.44 -8.63 16.98
C GLY A 47 2.64 -9.60 16.10
N GLN A 48 2.17 -9.13 14.94
CA GLN A 48 1.43 -9.95 13.99
C GLN A 48 2.40 -10.80 13.16
N ARG A 49 2.01 -12.04 12.86
CA ARG A 49 2.80 -12.96 12.03
C ARG A 49 2.13 -13.14 10.69
N ILE A 50 2.94 -13.24 9.65
CA ILE A 50 2.48 -13.54 8.30
C ILE A 50 1.96 -14.97 8.27
N GLU A 51 0.75 -15.16 7.75
CA GLU A 51 0.13 -16.49 7.71
C GLU A 51 0.36 -17.19 6.37
N LYS A 52 0.49 -16.42 5.29
CA LYS A 52 0.60 -16.97 3.93
C LYS A 52 1.39 -16.08 3.00
N LEU A 53 2.16 -16.70 2.11
CA LEU A 53 2.77 -16.01 0.98
C LEU A 53 1.80 -15.97 -0.21
N SER A 54 1.69 -14.81 -0.84
CA SER A 54 0.96 -14.64 -2.10
C SER A 54 1.87 -14.89 -3.28
N ASN A 55 1.34 -15.56 -4.31
CA ASN A 55 1.97 -15.66 -5.63
C ASN A 55 1.66 -14.43 -6.51
N ARG A 56 0.96 -13.42 -5.98
CA ARG A 56 0.66 -12.18 -6.71
C ARG A 56 1.94 -11.37 -6.93
N ARG A 57 2.06 -10.78 -8.11
CA ARG A 57 3.16 -9.87 -8.46
C ARG A 57 2.75 -8.43 -8.18
N ILE A 58 3.73 -7.62 -7.77
CA ILE A 58 3.58 -6.17 -7.67
C ILE A 58 4.20 -5.56 -8.92
N ILE A 59 3.44 -4.71 -9.61
CA ILE A 59 3.93 -3.94 -10.74
C ILE A 59 4.00 -2.50 -10.27
N ASP A 60 5.19 -1.93 -10.23
CA ASP A 60 5.38 -0.52 -9.98
C ASP A 60 5.37 0.27 -11.30
N ILE A 61 5.45 1.60 -11.21
CA ILE A 61 5.43 2.48 -12.38
C ILE A 61 6.68 2.34 -13.27
N TYR A 62 7.71 1.64 -12.80
CA TYR A 62 8.97 1.39 -13.51
C TYR A 62 9.06 -0.05 -14.04
N GLY A 63 8.14 -0.96 -13.66
CA GLY A 63 8.05 -2.32 -14.17
C GLY A 63 7.61 -3.36 -13.12
N GLU A 64 7.71 -4.65 -13.46
CA GLU A 64 7.44 -5.72 -12.50
C GLU A 64 8.52 -5.75 -11.40
N LYS A 65 8.09 -5.75 -10.14
CA LYS A 65 8.96 -6.07 -9.01
C LYS A 65 8.59 -7.45 -8.47
N TYR A 66 9.55 -8.36 -8.51
CA TYR A 66 9.39 -9.75 -8.04
C TYR A 66 9.44 -9.86 -6.51
N SER A 67 8.66 -9.04 -5.81
CA SER A 67 8.46 -9.17 -4.37
C SER A 67 7.12 -9.87 -4.15
N SER A 68 7.15 -11.03 -3.50
CA SER A 68 5.92 -11.73 -3.09
C SER A 68 5.19 -10.88 -2.04
N LEU A 69 3.90 -10.64 -2.25
CA LEU A 69 3.05 -10.06 -1.21
C LEU A 69 2.85 -11.08 -0.08
N GLU A 70 3.02 -10.63 1.16
CA GLU A 70 2.69 -11.43 2.34
C GLU A 70 1.22 -11.15 2.71
N ILE A 71 0.45 -12.21 3.00
CA ILE A 71 -0.96 -12.12 3.36
C ILE A 71 -1.08 -12.41 4.86
N LEU A 72 -1.67 -11.45 5.57
CA LEU A 72 -2.25 -11.65 6.89
C LEU A 72 -3.73 -12.00 6.69
N ILE A 73 -4.18 -13.11 7.27
CA ILE A 73 -5.60 -13.45 7.37
C ILE A 73 -5.99 -13.16 8.83
N GLN A 74 -7.17 -12.57 9.06
CA GLN A 74 -7.73 -12.32 10.38
C GLN A 74 -8.94 -13.21 10.61
#